data_AF-W6XIG1-F1
#
_entry.id   AF-W6XIG1-F1
#
_cell.length_a   1.000
_cell.length_b   1.000
_cell.length_c   1.000
_cell.angle_alpha   90.00
_cell.angle_beta   90.00
_cell.angle_gamma   90.00
#
_symmetry.space_group_name_H-M   'P 1'
#
loop_
_entity.id
_entity.type
_entity.pdbx_description
1 polymer ?
#
loop_
_entity_poly.entity_id
_entity_poly.type
_entity_poly.pdbx_seq_one_letter_code
_entity_poly.pdbx_strand_id
1 'polypeptide(L)' 'MKRWIGRTYLELIEQKPRPHDLERIVWEAWAAITPGYLQSLVNSMGRRCEAVIAAQGGHTMY' A
#
# COMPACT_ATOMS: atom_id res chain seq x y z
N MET A 1 -2.55 1.00 -3.05
CA MET A 1 -3.42 -0.04 -2.48
C MET A 1 -4.65 0.51 -1.75
N LYS A 2 -4.54 1.25 -0.64
CA LYS A 2 -5.71 1.79 0.11
C LYS A 2 -6.73 2.55 -0.75
N ARG A 3 -6.26 3.44 -1.63
CA ARG A 3 -7.12 4.16 -2.59
C ARG A 3 -7.72 3.27 -3.69
N TRP A 4 -7.08 2.15 -4.03
CA TRP A 4 -7.60 1.21 -5.01
C TRP A 4 -8.74 0.40 -4.40
N ILE A 5 -8.51 -0.21 -3.22
CA ILE A 5 -9.53 -0.94 -2.45
C ILE A 5 -10.77 -0.07 -2.21
N GLY A 6 -10.57 1.18 -1.75
CA GLY A 6 -11.67 2.10 -1.48
C GLY A 6 -12.45 2.53 -2.73
N ARG A 7 -11.87 2.49 -3.93
CA ARG A 7 -12.62 2.74 -5.18
C ARG A 7 -13.32 1.50 -5.68
N THR A 8 -12.69 0.33 -5.55
CA THR A 8 -13.18 -0.93 -6.11
C THR A 8 -14.29 -1.57 -5.27
N TYR A 9 -14.27 -1.41 -3.94
CA TYR A 9 -15.21 -2.07 -3.02
C TYR A 9 -15.94 -1.11 -2.08
N LEU A 10 -16.13 0.15 -2.47
CA LEU A 10 -16.72 1.18 -1.60
C LEU A 10 -18.03 0.72 -0.95
N GLU A 11 -18.96 0.24 -1.77
CA GLU A 11 -20.29 -0.21 -1.32
C GLU A 11 -20.20 -1.41 -0.36
N LEU A 12 -19.29 -2.35 -0.62
CA LEU A 12 -19.10 -3.55 0.20
C LEU A 12 -18.43 -3.21 1.54
N ILE A 13 -17.55 -2.21 1.57
CA ILE A 13 -16.92 -1.69 2.79
C ILE A 13 -17.94 -0.98 3.67
N GLU A 14 -18.81 -0.15 3.07
CA GLU A 14 -19.90 0.55 3.77
C GLU A 14 -20.90 -0.44 4.41
N GLN A 15 -21.13 -1.57 3.76
CA GLN A 15 -22.03 -2.63 4.25
C GLN A 15 -21.42 -3.55 5.32
N LYS A 16 -20.17 -3.30 5.76
CA LYS A 16 -19.37 -4.17 6.63
C LYS A 16 -19.16 -5.58 6.03
N PRO A 17 -18.03 -5.82 5.34
CA PRO A 17 -17.80 -7.09 4.66
C PRO A 17 -17.71 -8.26 5.64
N ARG A 18 -18.16 -9.44 5.22
CA ARG A 18 -17.97 -10.68 5.98
C ARG A 18 -16.50 -11.13 5.85
N PRO A 19 -16.01 -12.04 6.71
CA PRO A 19 -14.62 -12.51 6.64
C PRO A 19 -14.19 -13.03 5.25
N HIS A 20 -15.04 -13.80 4.57
CA HIS A 20 -14.76 -14.28 3.21
C HIS A 20 -14.67 -13.14 2.17
N ASP A 21 -15.43 -12.07 2.36
CA ASP A 21 -15.38 -10.90 1.49
C ASP A 21 -14.04 -10.16 1.67
N LEU A 22 -13.51 -10.10 2.89
CA LEU A 22 -12.19 -9.53 3.18
C LEU A 22 -11.05 -10.34 2.53
N GLU A 23 -11.09 -11.67 2.63
CA GLU A 23 -10.09 -12.55 2.00
C GLU A 23 -10.02 -12.30 0.49
N ARG A 24 -11.17 -12.29 -0.17
CA ARG A 24 -11.28 -12.01 -1.60
C ARG A 24 -10.75 -10.61 -1.96
N ILE A 25 -11.16 -9.58 -1.21
CA ILE A 25 -10.69 -8.20 -1.43
C ILE A 25 -9.17 -8.11 -1.31
N VAL A 26 -8.58 -8.75 -0.30
CA VAL A 26 -7.13 -8.76 -0.11
C VAL A 26 -6.43 -9.44 -1.27
N TRP A 27 -6.93 -10.60 -1.71
CA TRP A 27 -6.38 -11.33 -2.85
C TRP A 27 -6.44 -10.52 -4.15
N GLU A 28 -7.61 -9.96 -4.47
CA GLU A 28 -7.81 -9.15 -5.67
C GLU A 28 -6.97 -7.86 -5.63
N ALA A 29 -6.85 -7.22 -4.45
CA ALA A 29 -6.00 -6.04 -4.26
C ALA A 29 -4.52 -6.34 -4.40
N TRP A 30 -4.08 -7.53 -3.97
CA TRP A 30 -2.71 -8.00 -4.14
C TRP A 30 -2.41 -8.27 -5.61
N ALA A 31 -3.30 -8.97 -6.32
CA ALA A 31 -3.15 -9.26 -7.75
C ALA A 31 -3.14 -8.00 -8.63
N ALA A 32 -3.81 -6.93 -8.20
CA ALA A 32 -3.85 -5.65 -8.91
C ALA A 32 -2.57 -4.81 -8.78
N ILE A 33 -1.60 -5.20 -7.94
CA ILE A 33 -0.34 -4.48 -7.82
C ILE A 33 0.52 -4.72 -9.07
N THR A 34 0.91 -3.63 -9.75
CA THR A 34 1.76 -3.75 -10.93
C THR A 34 3.23 -3.94 -10.55
N PRO A 35 4.02 -4.69 -11.34
CA PRO A 35 5.47 -4.79 -11.14
C PRO A 35 6.17 -3.42 -11.13
N GLY A 36 5.71 -2.47 -11.95
CA GLY A 36 6.24 -1.11 -11.98
C GLY A 36 6.04 -0.34 -10.66
N TYR A 37 4.88 -0.52 -10.00
CA TYR A 37 4.67 0.04 -8.67
C TYR A 37 5.64 -0.56 -7.65
N LEU A 38 5.83 -1.89 -7.64
CA LEU A 38 6.80 -2.55 -6.76
C LEU A 38 8.22 -2.03 -7.00
N GLN A 39 8.63 -1.92 -8.27
CA GLN A 39 9.94 -1.38 -8.61
C GLN A 39 10.11 0.06 -8.14
N SER A 40 9.07 0.89 -8.23
CA SER A 40 9.12 2.29 -7.73
C SER A 40 9.38 2.38 -6.22
N LEU A 41 8.89 1.40 -5.45
CA LEU A 41 9.15 1.34 -4.01
C LEU A 41 10.63 1.05 -3.73
N VAL A 42 11.20 0.07 -4.43
CA VAL A 42 12.63 -0.26 -4.33
C VAL A 42 13.49 0.92 -4.75
N ASN A 43 13.17 1.55 -5.88
CA ASN A 43 13.88 2.73 -6.37
C ASN A 43 13.79 3.92 -5.39
N SER A 44 12.76 3.98 -4.54
CA SER A 44 12.62 5.04 -3.52
C SER A 44 13.57 4.87 -2.33
N MET A 45 14.17 3.69 -2.13
CA MET A 45 14.96 3.37 -0.93
C MET A 45 16.16 4.30 -0.74
N GLY A 46 16.86 4.68 -1.80
CA GLY A 46 18.00 5.62 -1.70
C GLY A 46 17.61 6.92 -1.01
N ARG A 47 16.53 7.56 -1.48
CA ARG A 47 16.00 8.80 -0.89
C ARG A 47 15.53 8.63 0.57
N ARG A 48 15.04 7.44 0.94
CA ARG A 48 14.66 7.14 2.34
C ARG A 48 15.89 7.05 3.24
N CYS A 49 16.95 6.37 2.77
CA CYS A 49 18.21 6.29 3.49
C CYS A 49 18.85 7.69 3.68
N GLU A 50 18.86 8.51 2.63
CA GLU A 50 19.34 9.90 2.71
C GLU A 50 18.56 10.70 3.77
N ALA A 51 17.23 10.53 3.84
CA ALA A 51 16.41 11.18 4.85
C ALA A 51 16.77 10.74 6.28
N VAL A 52 17.06 9.46 6.49
CA VAL A 52 17.49 8.94 7.80
C VAL A 52 18.87 9.47 8.18
N ILE A 53 19.80 9.57 7.22
CA ILE A 53 21.13 10.15 7.44
C ILE A 53 20.99 11.63 7.86
N ALA A 54 20.18 12.40 7.14
CA ALA A 54 19.90 13.80 7.46
C ALA A 54 19.24 13.95 8.85
N ALA A 55 18.40 12.99 9.24
CA ALA A 55 17.78 12.93 10.56
C ALA A 55 18.71 12.37 11.66
N GLN A 56 19.99 12.12 11.37
CA GLN A 56 20.96 11.52 12.29
C GLN A 56 20.45 10.19 12.91
N GLY A 57 19.78 9.37 12.10
CA GLY A 57 19.18 8.12 12.54
C GLY A 57 17.76 8.25 13.14
N GLY A 58 17.20 9.45 13.19
CA GLY A 58 15.84 9.71 13.67
C GLY A 58 14.72 9.28 12.70
N HIS A 59 13.49 9.38 13.18
CA HIS A 59 12.27 9.10 12.39
C HIS A 59 12.14 10.06 11.20
N THR A 60 11.62 9.55 10.08
CA THR A 60 11.39 10.33 8.84
C THR A 60 9.94 10.22 8.39
N MET A 61 9.53 10.98 7.37
CA MET A 61 8.16 10.95 6.83
C MET A 61 7.75 9.64 6.13
N TYR A 62 8.64 8.65 6.09
CA TYR A 62 8.55 7.46 5.24
C TYR A 62 8.10 6.20 5.98
#